data_AF-A0A974P8X0-F1
#
_entry.id   AF-A0A974P8X0-F1
#
_cell.length_a   1.000
_cell.length_b   1.000
_cell.length_c   1.000
_cell.angle_alpha   90.00
_cell.angle_beta   90.00
_cell.angle_gamma   90.00
#
_symmetry.space_group_name_H-M   'P 1'
#
loop_
_entity.id
_entity.type
_entity.pdbx_description
1 polymer ?
#
loop_
_entity_poly.entity_id
_entity_poly.type
_entity_poly.pdbx_seq_one_letter_code
_entity_poly.pdbx_strand_id
1 'polypeptide(L)'
;MLKVTIDMYSGKPNPEFSITDKDAAERILKEIALNRGVITDADAPTQNQSGLGYRGINISLESDYLPQFFALPESFGLANGYSMLESKGIEIIEKLLHNFSNYSDGSESNFESKINKWVIGQMKNMSIKKFPSGNKSKPFELQDINQTCPYEKVNFEPNFWNNSEHIRKNNCYNFASNRRTDSFAQPGRGAGQMYNEITCNEVTRGAIADGCHRTDSCFSEEEIPRFFMALVIAPGPDFSDYHWYRQCSDGNWAHKPGQTAARLTDNSNRIITDPSVADRGPYTEFCGYMLSPKSLKIF
;
A
#
# COMPACT_ATOMS: atom_id res chain seq x y z
N MET A 1 21.10 -0.20 14.72
CA MET A 1 21.96 -0.74 13.64
C MET A 1 21.08 -1.59 12.75
N LEU A 2 21.28 -1.54 11.44
CA LEU A 2 20.61 -2.43 10.50
C LEU A 2 21.63 -3.42 9.98
N LYS A 3 21.35 -4.71 10.12
CA LYS A 3 22.11 -5.74 9.44
C LYS A 3 21.47 -6.00 8.10
N VAL A 4 22.28 -6.04 7.06
CA VAL A 4 21.87 -6.31 5.69
C VAL A 4 22.63 -7.55 5.22
N THR A 5 21.89 -8.55 4.80
CA THR A 5 22.42 -9.83 4.31
C THR A 5 22.04 -9.98 2.84
N ILE A 6 23.02 -10.10 1.96
CA ILE A 6 22.78 -10.41 0.56
C ILE A 6 22.57 -11.92 0.45
N ASP A 7 21.34 -12.35 0.19
CA ASP A 7 21.09 -13.77 0.02
C ASP A 7 21.59 -14.23 -1.35
N MET A 8 22.67 -15.01 -1.35
CA MET A 8 23.34 -15.48 -2.56
C MET A 8 23.84 -16.92 -2.41
N TYR A 9 23.24 -17.82 -3.18
CA TYR A 9 23.66 -19.23 -3.20
C TYR A 9 24.95 -19.40 -4.00
N SER A 10 26.08 -19.57 -3.32
CA SER A 10 27.42 -19.69 -3.93
C SER A 10 28.27 -20.84 -3.38
N GLY A 11 27.73 -21.61 -2.42
CA GLY A 11 28.51 -22.59 -1.64
C GLY A 11 29.41 -21.96 -0.55
N LYS A 12 29.32 -20.64 -0.36
CA LYS A 12 29.96 -19.88 0.72
C LYS A 12 28.92 -19.16 1.59
N PRO A 13 29.28 -18.70 2.80
CA PRO A 13 28.42 -17.83 3.60
C PRO A 13 27.95 -16.60 2.81
N ASN A 14 26.72 -16.16 3.08
CA ASN A 14 26.15 -14.96 2.47
C ASN A 14 26.96 -13.72 2.89
N PRO A 15 27.22 -12.76 1.98
CA PRO A 15 27.79 -11.47 2.36
C PRO A 15 26.85 -10.71 3.31
N GLU A 16 27.42 -10.17 4.37
CA GLU A 16 26.70 -9.42 5.41
C GLU A 16 27.41 -8.11 5.70
N PHE A 17 26.63 -7.07 5.99
CA PHE A 17 27.15 -5.78 6.42
C PHE A 17 26.16 -5.06 7.34
N SER A 18 26.69 -4.13 8.15
CA SER A 18 25.87 -3.36 9.09
C SER A 18 25.90 -1.88 8.75
N ILE A 19 24.72 -1.25 8.80
CA ILE A 19 24.54 0.20 8.73
C ILE A 19 24.60 0.72 10.16
N THR A 20 25.70 1.42 10.48
CA THR A 20 25.96 2.00 11.80
C THR A 20 25.47 3.45 11.90
N ASP A 21 25.40 4.17 10.78
CA ASP A 21 24.78 5.49 10.69
C ASP A 21 23.28 5.43 11.01
N LYS A 22 22.89 6.10 12.11
CA LYS A 22 21.51 6.13 12.60
C LYS A 22 20.56 6.89 11.69
N ASP A 23 20.99 8.01 11.12
CA ASP A 23 20.14 8.85 10.26
C ASP A 23 19.94 8.18 8.89
N ALA A 24 20.96 7.49 8.38
CA ALA A 24 20.84 6.65 7.20
C ALA A 24 19.89 5.47 7.45
N ALA A 25 20.05 4.77 8.58
CA ALA A 25 19.18 3.67 8.98
C ALA A 25 17.72 4.13 9.10
N GLU A 26 17.46 5.27 9.76
CA GLU A 26 16.11 5.81 9.92
C GLU A 26 15.47 6.17 8.58
N ARG A 27 16.22 6.82 7.67
CA ARG A 27 15.71 7.16 6.33
C ARG A 27 15.34 5.91 5.51
N ILE A 28 16.20 4.88 5.53
CA ILE A 28 15.97 3.63 4.82
C ILE A 28 14.73 2.93 5.40
N LEU A 29 14.65 2.79 6.73
CA LEU A 29 13.48 2.19 7.38
C LEU A 29 12.21 2.99 7.12
N LYS A 30 12.27 4.31 7.13
CA LYS A 30 11.13 5.18 6.81
C LYS A 30 10.66 4.98 5.37
N GLU A 31 11.57 4.91 4.40
CA GLU A 31 11.21 4.66 3.00
C GLU A 31 10.57 3.28 2.83
N ILE A 32 11.10 2.24 3.50
CA ILE A 32 10.53 0.89 3.51
C ILE A 32 9.15 0.88 4.19
N ALA A 33 9.01 1.55 5.33
CA ALA A 33 7.75 1.66 6.06
C ALA A 33 6.66 2.39 5.28
N LEU A 34 7.03 3.37 4.44
CA LEU A 34 6.12 4.05 3.52
C LEU A 34 5.76 3.21 2.29
N ASN A 35 6.51 2.13 2.01
CA ASN A 35 6.35 1.28 0.84
C ASN A 35 6.25 -0.21 1.23
N ARG A 36 5.50 -0.57 2.27
CA ARG A 36 5.49 -1.95 2.83
C ARG A 36 5.25 -3.09 1.82
N GLY A 37 4.65 -2.80 0.67
CA GLY A 37 4.54 -3.77 -0.44
C GLY A 37 5.88 -4.25 -1.01
N VAL A 38 7.02 -3.62 -0.66
CA VAL A 38 8.38 -4.08 -1.01
C VAL A 38 8.89 -5.20 -0.10
N ILE A 39 8.19 -5.44 1.01
CA ILE A 39 8.59 -6.38 2.06
C ILE A 39 8.04 -7.76 1.72
N THR A 40 8.86 -8.77 1.96
CA THR A 40 8.50 -10.19 1.96
C THR A 40 8.95 -10.82 3.27
N ASP A 41 8.41 -11.99 3.62
CA ASP A 41 8.91 -12.74 4.76
C ASP A 41 10.41 -13.04 4.57
N ALA A 42 11.21 -12.95 5.64
CA ALA A 42 12.66 -13.21 5.56
C ALA A 42 12.98 -14.63 5.05
N ASP A 43 12.06 -15.57 5.27
CA ASP A 43 12.13 -16.96 4.83
C ASP A 43 11.30 -17.22 3.55
N ALA A 44 10.80 -16.18 2.89
CA ALA A 44 9.97 -16.33 1.70
C ALA A 44 10.70 -17.12 0.59
N PRO A 45 9.98 -17.96 -0.18
CA PRO A 45 10.58 -18.65 -1.31
C PRO A 45 11.21 -17.66 -2.28
N THR A 46 12.48 -17.85 -2.65
CA THR A 46 13.18 -17.01 -3.64
C THR A 46 13.07 -17.63 -5.04
N GLN A 47 13.19 -16.83 -6.11
CA GLN A 47 12.84 -17.34 -7.46
C GLN A 47 13.85 -18.39 -7.92
N ASN A 48 15.03 -18.38 -7.29
CA ASN A 48 16.15 -19.27 -7.50
C ASN A 48 16.37 -20.22 -6.32
N GLN A 49 15.32 -20.84 -5.76
CA GLN A 49 15.49 -21.85 -4.69
C GLN A 49 16.42 -23.02 -5.08
N SER A 50 16.62 -23.26 -6.39
CA SER A 50 17.45 -24.36 -6.92
C SER A 50 18.67 -23.90 -7.73
N GLY A 51 18.91 -22.58 -7.87
CA GLY A 51 19.94 -22.01 -8.74
C GLY A 51 21.06 -21.31 -7.97
N LEU A 52 22.29 -21.39 -8.48
CA LEU A 52 23.40 -20.55 -8.01
C LEU A 52 23.09 -19.06 -8.27
N GLY A 53 23.50 -18.17 -7.37
CA GLY A 53 23.45 -16.73 -7.57
C GLY A 53 22.53 -15.97 -6.59
N TYR A 54 22.15 -14.75 -6.98
CA TYR A 54 21.39 -13.81 -6.17
C TYR A 54 19.94 -14.28 -5.94
N ARG A 55 19.45 -14.12 -4.72
CA ARG A 55 18.13 -14.57 -4.29
C ARG A 55 17.30 -13.50 -3.59
N GLY A 56 17.92 -12.44 -3.08
CA GLY A 56 17.24 -11.32 -2.43
C GLY A 56 18.16 -10.61 -1.44
N ILE A 57 17.60 -9.66 -0.69
CA ILE A 57 18.26 -9.02 0.44
C ILE A 57 17.41 -9.18 1.69
N ASN A 58 18.01 -9.65 2.77
CA ASN A 58 17.40 -9.71 4.08
C ASN A 58 17.90 -8.56 4.95
N ILE A 59 16.98 -7.79 5.51
CA ILE A 59 17.26 -6.76 6.50
C ILE A 59 16.86 -7.30 7.87
N SER A 60 17.73 -7.11 8.87
CA SER A 60 17.46 -7.45 10.27
C SER A 60 17.73 -6.23 11.16
N LEU A 61 16.81 -5.97 12.07
CA LEU A 61 16.88 -4.85 12.99
C LEU A 61 17.64 -5.31 14.25
N GLU A 62 18.89 -4.85 14.43
CA GLU A 62 19.73 -5.23 15.58
C GLU A 62 19.58 -4.29 16.78
N SER A 63 18.49 -3.52 16.85
CA SER A 63 18.28 -2.50 17.87
C SER A 63 16.86 -2.52 18.39
N ASP A 64 16.71 -2.59 19.71
CA ASP A 64 15.41 -2.59 20.40
C ASP A 64 14.59 -1.30 20.22
N TYR A 65 15.18 -0.23 19.69
CA TYR A 65 14.57 1.11 19.63
C TYR A 65 13.81 1.41 18.33
N LEU A 66 14.17 0.77 17.22
CA LEU A 66 13.66 1.10 15.88
C LEU A 66 12.41 0.31 15.40
N PRO A 67 12.17 -0.95 15.82
CA PRO A 67 10.97 -1.71 15.43
C PRO A 67 9.66 -1.03 15.87
N GLN A 68 9.67 -0.35 17.02
CA GLN A 68 8.48 0.30 17.59
C GLN A 68 8.06 1.58 16.86
N PHE A 69 8.97 2.26 16.16
CA PHE A 69 8.68 3.54 15.51
C PHE A 69 8.08 3.40 14.10
N PHE A 70 8.50 2.35 13.37
CA PHE A 70 8.08 2.15 11.99
C PHE A 70 7.16 0.93 11.79
N ALA A 71 6.88 0.17 12.87
CA ALA A 71 6.05 -1.04 12.87
C ALA A 71 6.42 -2.04 11.75
N LEU A 72 7.73 -2.20 11.53
CA LEU A 72 8.33 -3.16 10.60
C LEU A 72 8.64 -4.47 11.34
N PRO A 73 8.64 -5.63 10.66
CA PRO A 73 9.13 -6.88 11.23
C PRO A 73 10.59 -6.77 11.69
N GLU A 74 10.99 -7.58 12.68
CA GLU A 74 12.39 -7.65 13.15
C GLU A 74 13.35 -8.09 12.04
N SER A 75 12.86 -8.92 11.11
CA SER A 75 13.58 -9.27 9.89
C SER A 75 12.64 -9.42 8.70
N PHE A 76 13.09 -9.03 7.52
CA PHE A 76 12.30 -9.12 6.30
C PHE A 76 13.16 -9.09 5.02
N GLY A 77 12.61 -9.65 3.95
CA GLY A 77 13.24 -9.71 2.63
C GLY A 77 12.79 -8.57 1.69
N LEU A 78 13.70 -8.13 0.81
CA LEU A 78 13.44 -7.24 -0.33
C LEU A 78 14.12 -7.76 -1.60
N ALA A 79 13.67 -7.26 -2.74
CA ALA A 79 14.31 -7.47 -4.04
C ALA A 79 14.52 -8.96 -4.40
N ASN A 80 13.60 -9.83 -3.97
CA ASN A 80 13.67 -11.29 -4.16
C ASN A 80 12.74 -11.83 -5.25
N GLY A 81 12.05 -10.95 -5.96
CA GLY A 81 11.12 -11.26 -7.05
C GLY A 81 9.71 -11.67 -6.61
N TYR A 82 9.35 -11.50 -5.34
CA TYR A 82 8.03 -11.85 -4.78
C TYR A 82 7.34 -10.73 -4.01
N SER A 83 7.98 -9.58 -3.87
CA SER A 83 7.31 -8.44 -3.24
C SER A 83 6.25 -7.87 -4.18
N MET A 84 5.19 -7.29 -3.60
CA MET A 84 4.09 -6.69 -4.36
C MET A 84 4.53 -5.45 -5.15
N LEU A 85 5.53 -4.73 -4.63
CA LEU A 85 6.13 -3.54 -5.24
C LEU A 85 7.61 -3.80 -5.60
N GLU A 86 7.88 -4.88 -6.33
CA GLU A 86 9.24 -5.36 -6.61
C GLU A 86 10.17 -4.30 -7.20
N SER A 87 9.70 -3.51 -8.18
CA SER A 87 10.51 -2.43 -8.77
C SER A 87 10.90 -1.37 -7.73
N LYS A 88 10.02 -1.07 -6.77
CA LYS A 88 10.31 -0.12 -5.69
C LYS A 88 11.27 -0.74 -4.67
N GLY A 89 11.14 -2.03 -4.39
CA GLY A 89 12.09 -2.77 -3.56
C GLY A 89 13.49 -2.75 -4.15
N ILE A 90 13.61 -3.01 -5.47
CA ILE A 90 14.88 -2.92 -6.21
C ILE A 90 15.47 -1.51 -6.15
N GLU A 91 14.66 -0.47 -6.34
CA GLU A 91 15.12 0.93 -6.25
C GLU A 91 15.71 1.28 -4.88
N ILE A 92 15.03 0.86 -3.80
CA ILE A 92 15.49 1.09 -2.41
C ILE A 92 16.83 0.37 -2.18
N ILE A 93 16.95 -0.87 -2.64
CA ILE A 93 18.19 -1.65 -2.50
C ILE A 93 19.33 -1.08 -3.37
N GLU A 94 19.04 -0.66 -4.60
CA GLU A 94 20.04 -0.05 -5.48
C GLU A 94 20.62 1.23 -4.85
N LYS A 95 19.77 2.09 -4.27
CA LYS A 95 20.20 3.28 -3.52
C LYS A 95 21.06 2.93 -2.30
N LEU A 96 20.69 1.89 -1.57
CA LEU A 96 21.42 1.42 -0.39
C LEU A 96 22.82 0.92 -0.77
N LEU A 97 22.92 0.06 -1.80
CA LEU A 97 24.19 -0.51 -2.25
C LEU A 97 25.11 0.52 -2.91
N HIS A 98 24.55 1.53 -3.59
CA HIS A 98 25.34 2.63 -4.18
C HIS A 98 25.96 3.56 -3.15
N ASN A 99 25.30 3.77 -2.03
CA ASN A 99 25.78 4.67 -0.98
C ASN A 99 26.39 3.92 0.22
N PHE A 100 26.62 2.62 0.06
CA PHE A 100 27.07 1.74 1.14
C PHE A 100 28.34 2.23 1.85
N SER A 101 29.32 2.73 1.08
CA SER A 101 30.58 3.30 1.59
C SER A 101 30.37 4.44 2.58
N ASN A 102 29.25 5.16 2.47
CA ASN A 102 28.91 6.29 3.32
C ASN A 102 28.23 5.86 4.63
N TYR A 103 27.85 4.58 4.74
CA TYR A 103 27.03 4.03 5.84
C TYR A 103 27.79 3.05 6.75
N SER A 104 28.97 2.60 6.32
CA SER A 104 29.84 1.69 7.06
C SER A 104 30.97 2.46 7.76
N ASP A 105 31.39 2.01 8.94
CA ASP A 105 32.62 2.45 9.61
C ASP A 105 33.87 1.97 8.83
N GLY A 106 34.15 2.65 7.72
CA GLY A 106 35.47 2.77 7.12
C GLY A 106 36.27 1.49 6.90
N SER A 107 35.84 0.62 5.98
CA SER A 107 36.75 0.01 4.99
C SER A 107 35.95 -0.59 3.85
N GLU A 108 35.62 0.19 2.83
CA GLU A 108 35.02 -0.38 1.62
C GLU A 108 36.08 -1.27 0.94
N SER A 109 35.92 -2.59 1.05
CA SER A 109 36.83 -3.51 0.37
C SER A 109 36.54 -3.46 -1.14
N ASN A 110 37.58 -3.51 -1.98
CA ASN A 110 37.41 -3.62 -3.44
C ASN A 110 36.59 -4.87 -3.85
N PHE A 111 36.43 -5.81 -2.92
CA PHE A 111 35.58 -6.99 -3.07
C PHE A 111 34.09 -6.65 -2.86
N GLU A 112 33.73 -5.89 -1.84
CA GLU A 112 32.36 -5.40 -1.59
C GLU A 112 31.83 -4.56 -2.76
N SER A 113 32.63 -3.63 -3.29
CA SER A 113 32.19 -2.79 -4.41
C SER A 113 31.90 -3.59 -5.69
N LYS A 114 32.66 -4.69 -5.92
CA LYS A 114 32.42 -5.62 -7.04
C LYS A 114 31.17 -6.46 -6.82
N ILE A 115 30.95 -6.94 -5.59
CA ILE A 115 29.73 -7.67 -5.23
C ILE A 115 28.50 -6.78 -5.40
N ASN A 116 28.53 -5.55 -4.89
CA ASN A 116 27.40 -4.61 -4.98
C ASN A 116 27.04 -4.33 -6.44
N LYS A 117 28.03 -4.06 -7.30
CA LYS A 117 27.81 -3.89 -8.75
C LYS A 117 27.23 -5.13 -9.40
N TRP A 118 27.70 -6.32 -9.04
CA TRP A 118 27.19 -7.57 -9.57
C TRP A 118 25.74 -7.81 -9.15
N VAL A 119 25.41 -7.60 -7.86
CA VAL A 119 24.05 -7.73 -7.31
C VAL A 119 23.08 -6.77 -7.98
N ILE A 120 23.46 -5.51 -8.18
CA ILE A 120 22.66 -4.52 -8.93
C ILE A 120 22.38 -5.03 -10.35
N GLY A 121 23.37 -5.61 -11.02
CA GLY A 121 23.20 -6.24 -12.33
C GLY A 121 22.22 -7.42 -12.31
N GLN A 122 22.24 -8.25 -11.26
CA GLN A 122 21.30 -9.37 -11.11
C GLN A 122 19.87 -8.90 -10.88
N MET A 123 19.66 -7.89 -10.01
CA MET A 123 18.33 -7.34 -9.74
C MET A 123 17.67 -6.79 -11.01
N LYS A 124 18.44 -6.10 -11.87
CA LYS A 124 17.93 -5.55 -13.15
C LYS A 124 17.48 -6.62 -14.14
N ASN A 125 18.04 -7.83 -14.04
CA ASN A 125 17.71 -8.96 -14.91
C ASN A 125 16.68 -9.92 -14.29
N MET A 126 16.21 -9.65 -13.07
CA MET A 126 15.27 -10.51 -12.37
C MET A 126 13.87 -10.42 -13.01
N SER A 127 13.26 -11.58 -13.28
CA SER A 127 11.91 -11.63 -13.83
C SER A 127 10.90 -11.25 -12.75
N ILE A 128 10.25 -10.10 -12.88
CA ILE A 128 9.16 -9.72 -11.98
C ILE A 128 8.00 -10.67 -12.26
N LYS A 129 7.63 -11.52 -11.28
CA LYS A 129 6.48 -12.42 -11.40
C LYS A 129 5.21 -11.58 -11.53
N LYS A 130 4.73 -11.43 -12.76
CA LYS A 130 3.39 -10.89 -13.02
C LYS A 130 2.37 -11.85 -12.41
N PHE A 131 1.53 -11.34 -11.51
CA PHE A 131 0.38 -12.10 -11.02
C PHE A 131 -0.46 -12.62 -12.20
N PRO A 132 -1.05 -13.83 -12.11
CA PRO A 132 -1.85 -14.39 -13.19
C PRO A 132 -2.96 -13.41 -13.56
N SER A 133 -2.90 -12.88 -14.77
CA SER A 133 -3.93 -11.99 -15.30
C SER A 133 -5.19 -12.81 -15.54
N GLY A 134 -6.14 -12.76 -14.62
CA GLY A 134 -7.47 -13.29 -14.81
C GLY A 134 -8.15 -12.56 -15.97
N ASN A 135 -8.39 -13.29 -17.06
CA ASN A 135 -9.21 -13.00 -18.24
C ASN A 135 -9.09 -11.61 -18.92
N LYS A 136 -8.45 -11.68 -20.10
CA LYS A 136 -8.36 -10.71 -21.20
C LYS A 136 -9.51 -9.69 -21.30
N SER A 137 -9.22 -8.44 -20.90
CA SER A 137 -9.70 -7.26 -21.60
C SER A 137 -8.55 -6.70 -22.46
N LYS A 138 -8.88 -6.10 -23.60
CA LYS A 138 -7.97 -5.71 -24.70
C LYS A 138 -6.68 -5.01 -24.22
N PRO A 139 -5.54 -5.18 -24.92
CA PRO A 139 -4.32 -4.46 -24.59
C PRO A 139 -4.58 -2.96 -24.72
N PHE A 140 -4.46 -2.24 -23.62
CA PHE A 140 -4.39 -0.79 -23.62
C PHE A 140 -3.01 -0.41 -24.17
N GLU A 141 -2.97 0.27 -25.31
CA GLU A 141 -1.76 0.92 -25.80
C GLU A 141 -1.31 1.94 -24.76
N LEU A 142 -0.09 1.77 -24.24
CA LEU A 142 0.54 2.73 -23.34
C LEU A 142 0.76 4.04 -24.08
N GLN A 143 -0.16 4.98 -23.90
CA GLN A 143 0.13 6.40 -24.05
C GLN A 143 0.57 6.94 -22.68
N ASP A 144 1.78 7.49 -22.66
CA ASP A 144 2.33 8.24 -21.55
C ASP A 144 1.39 9.35 -21.10
N ILE A 145 0.67 9.15 -19.99
CA ILE A 145 0.05 10.23 -19.22
C ILE A 145 0.21 9.90 -17.73
N ASN A 146 1.42 10.11 -17.21
CA ASN A 146 1.69 10.15 -15.78
C ASN A 146 1.07 11.42 -15.16
N GLN A 147 -0.24 11.45 -15.03
CA GLN A 147 -0.92 12.41 -14.19
C GLN A 147 -1.83 11.67 -13.22
N THR A 148 -1.24 11.14 -12.15
CA THR A 148 -1.99 10.74 -10.97
C THR A 148 -2.67 12.00 -10.42
N CYS A 149 -4.00 12.02 -10.36
CA CYS A 149 -4.72 13.16 -9.83
C CYS A 149 -4.25 13.51 -8.41
N PRO A 150 -4.03 14.80 -8.10
CA PRO A 150 -3.65 15.21 -6.75
C PRO A 150 -4.80 14.97 -5.77
N TYR A 151 -4.46 14.59 -4.55
CA TYR A 151 -5.40 14.37 -3.45
C TYR A 151 -4.72 14.63 -2.10
N GLU A 152 -5.53 14.95 -1.11
CA GLU A 152 -5.10 15.24 0.24
C GLU A 152 -5.25 14.00 1.12
N LYS A 153 -4.26 13.74 1.96
CA LYS A 153 -4.29 12.66 2.93
C LYS A 153 -4.56 13.22 4.32
N VAL A 154 -5.29 12.46 5.12
CA VAL A 154 -5.62 12.82 6.50
C VAL A 154 -5.20 11.71 7.46
N ASN A 155 -4.85 12.09 8.69
CA ASN A 155 -4.53 11.15 9.74
C ASN A 155 -5.71 10.20 10.00
N PHE A 156 -5.38 8.98 10.39
CA PHE A 156 -6.38 8.08 10.94
C PHE A 156 -6.70 8.52 12.38
N GLU A 157 -7.94 8.98 12.60
CA GLU A 157 -8.39 9.52 13.89
C GLU A 157 -9.43 8.58 14.54
N PRO A 158 -9.02 7.40 15.06
CA PRO A 158 -9.95 6.40 15.58
C PRO A 158 -10.79 6.95 16.73
N ASN A 159 -10.22 7.80 17.59
CA ASN A 159 -10.96 8.38 18.72
C ASN A 159 -12.13 9.24 18.26
N PHE A 160 -11.96 9.99 17.16
CA PHE A 160 -13.03 10.79 16.57
C PHE A 160 -14.14 9.89 15.98
N TRP A 161 -13.75 8.89 15.17
CA TRP A 161 -14.71 8.04 14.46
C TRP A 161 -15.37 6.97 15.34
N ASN A 162 -14.71 6.56 16.43
CA ASN A 162 -15.16 5.52 17.35
C ASN A 162 -15.80 6.09 18.62
N ASN A 163 -15.94 7.41 18.72
CA ASN A 163 -16.66 8.04 19.81
C ASN A 163 -18.12 7.53 19.86
N SER A 164 -18.58 7.19 21.06
CA SER A 164 -19.93 6.68 21.31
C SER A 164 -21.07 7.56 20.79
N GLU A 165 -20.88 8.87 20.67
CA GLU A 165 -21.90 9.82 20.19
C GLU A 165 -22.21 9.68 18.68
N HIS A 166 -21.23 9.19 17.91
CA HIS A 166 -21.27 9.21 16.44
C HIS A 166 -20.95 7.86 15.79
N ILE A 167 -20.38 6.89 16.51
CA ILE A 167 -19.95 5.59 15.96
C ILE A 167 -21.08 4.83 15.26
N ARG A 168 -22.32 4.92 15.77
CA ARG A 168 -23.49 4.27 15.17
C ARG A 168 -24.19 5.08 14.07
N LYS A 169 -23.78 6.34 13.86
CA LYS A 169 -24.43 7.28 12.93
C LYS A 169 -23.65 7.51 11.63
N ASN A 170 -22.40 7.03 11.56
CA ASN A 170 -21.53 7.22 10.40
C ASN A 170 -20.99 5.87 9.92
N ASN A 171 -21.06 5.64 8.62
CA ASN A 171 -20.67 4.39 7.98
C ASN A 171 -19.37 4.51 7.16
N CYS A 172 -19.12 3.55 6.27
CA CYS A 172 -17.94 3.51 5.41
C CYS A 172 -17.88 4.70 4.43
N TYR A 173 -19.01 5.17 3.91
CA TYR A 173 -19.04 6.31 2.98
C TYR A 173 -18.71 7.62 3.69
N ASN A 174 -19.32 7.87 4.85
CA ASN A 174 -18.96 8.98 5.73
C ASN A 174 -17.48 9.02 6.09
N PHE A 175 -16.95 7.86 6.51
CA PHE A 175 -15.55 7.72 6.86
C PHE A 175 -14.65 8.01 5.65
N ALA A 176 -14.96 7.38 4.52
CA ALA A 176 -14.09 7.43 3.35
C ALA A 176 -14.02 8.84 2.73
N SER A 177 -15.14 9.57 2.73
CA SER A 177 -15.17 10.97 2.30
C SER A 177 -14.68 11.96 3.37
N ASN A 178 -14.31 11.46 4.54
CA ASN A 178 -13.94 12.25 5.73
C ASN A 178 -15.03 13.26 6.16
N ARG A 179 -16.31 12.86 6.08
CA ARG A 179 -17.46 13.71 6.45
C ARG A 179 -18.33 13.04 7.51
N ARG A 180 -18.33 13.60 8.72
CA ARG A 180 -19.20 13.18 9.82
C ARG A 180 -20.54 13.94 9.75
N THR A 181 -21.48 13.41 8.98
CA THR A 181 -22.82 14.00 8.83
C THR A 181 -23.84 13.43 9.81
N ASP A 182 -23.50 12.36 10.54
CA ASP A 182 -24.39 11.67 11.49
C ASP A 182 -25.70 11.15 10.85
N SER A 183 -25.68 10.90 9.54
CA SER A 183 -26.86 10.56 8.73
C SER A 183 -26.81 9.15 8.14
N PHE A 184 -25.73 8.41 8.37
CA PHE A 184 -25.47 7.09 7.78
C PHE A 184 -25.56 7.13 6.24
N ALA A 185 -24.65 7.92 5.66
CA ALA A 185 -24.77 8.42 4.31
C ALA A 185 -24.76 7.32 3.25
N GLN A 186 -25.51 7.54 2.16
CA GLN A 186 -25.62 6.58 1.06
C GLN A 186 -25.16 7.24 -0.25
N PRO A 187 -24.32 6.59 -1.06
CA PRO A 187 -23.94 7.10 -2.38
C PRO A 187 -25.16 7.46 -3.23
N GLY A 188 -25.21 8.71 -3.69
CA GLY A 188 -26.26 9.30 -4.52
C GLY A 188 -27.44 9.88 -3.73
N ARG A 189 -27.55 9.63 -2.41
CA ARG A 189 -28.70 10.11 -1.63
C ARG A 189 -28.72 11.63 -1.47
N GLY A 190 -27.56 12.25 -1.28
CA GLY A 190 -27.45 13.71 -1.19
C GLY A 190 -27.78 14.42 -2.50
N ALA A 191 -27.57 13.75 -3.63
CA ALA A 191 -27.96 14.22 -4.96
C ALA A 191 -29.36 13.80 -5.42
N GLY A 192 -30.10 12.99 -4.65
CA GLY A 192 -31.41 12.44 -5.06
C GLY A 192 -31.31 11.37 -6.16
N GLN A 193 -30.16 10.74 -6.32
CA GLN A 193 -29.80 9.77 -7.36
C GLN A 193 -29.20 8.48 -6.77
N MET A 194 -29.71 8.05 -5.60
CA MET A 194 -29.24 6.85 -4.90
C MET A 194 -29.28 5.63 -5.84
N TYR A 195 -28.34 4.71 -5.65
CA TYR A 195 -28.29 3.45 -6.40
C TYR A 195 -29.58 2.64 -6.21
N ASN A 196 -30.00 1.90 -7.25
CA ASN A 196 -31.17 1.00 -7.16
C ASN A 196 -30.78 -0.43 -6.79
N GLU A 197 -29.54 -0.82 -7.11
CA GLU A 197 -28.98 -2.13 -6.84
C GLU A 197 -27.54 -1.96 -6.32
N ILE A 198 -27.08 -2.91 -5.50
CA ILE A 198 -25.73 -2.89 -4.94
C ILE A 198 -24.79 -3.58 -5.94
N THR A 199 -24.38 -2.81 -6.96
CA THR A 199 -23.41 -3.23 -7.97
C THR A 199 -22.32 -2.17 -8.09
N CYS A 200 -21.15 -2.54 -8.63
CA CYS A 200 -20.10 -1.57 -8.90
C CYS A 200 -20.62 -0.38 -9.73
N ASN A 201 -21.39 -0.66 -10.78
CA ASN A 201 -21.90 0.38 -11.67
C ASN A 201 -22.86 1.35 -10.95
N GLU A 202 -23.87 0.81 -10.27
CA GLU A 202 -24.90 1.63 -9.63
C GLU A 202 -24.37 2.43 -8.43
N VAL A 203 -23.52 1.81 -7.59
CA VAL A 203 -22.92 2.50 -6.43
C VAL A 203 -21.91 3.55 -6.89
N THR A 204 -21.09 3.27 -7.91
CA THR A 204 -20.22 4.28 -8.53
C THR A 204 -21.04 5.42 -9.14
N ARG A 205 -22.15 5.13 -9.84
CA ARG A 205 -23.06 6.15 -10.39
C ARG A 205 -23.61 7.06 -9.29
N GLY A 206 -24.05 6.48 -8.17
CA GLY A 206 -24.50 7.24 -7.00
C GLY A 206 -23.40 8.15 -6.44
N ALA A 207 -22.19 7.62 -6.23
CA ALA A 207 -21.06 8.41 -5.75
C ALA A 207 -20.69 9.56 -6.71
N ILE A 208 -20.72 9.32 -8.02
CA ILE A 208 -20.48 10.36 -9.04
C ILE A 208 -21.58 11.42 -8.99
N ALA A 209 -22.85 11.03 -8.79
CA ALA A 209 -23.95 11.98 -8.67
C ALA A 209 -23.81 12.90 -7.45
N ASP A 210 -23.25 12.39 -6.34
CA ASP A 210 -22.88 13.22 -5.18
C ASP A 210 -21.70 14.15 -5.46
N GLY A 211 -20.91 13.88 -6.50
CA GLY A 211 -19.79 14.71 -6.95
C GLY A 211 -18.43 14.01 -6.94
N CYS A 212 -18.33 12.71 -6.65
CA CYS A 212 -17.05 12.01 -6.77
C CYS A 212 -16.59 11.89 -8.23
N HIS A 213 -15.27 11.87 -8.44
CA HIS A 213 -14.69 11.54 -9.74
C HIS A 213 -13.97 10.19 -9.68
N ARG A 214 -13.88 9.51 -10.82
CA ARG A 214 -12.91 8.43 -11.02
C ARG A 214 -11.50 9.03 -11.13
N THR A 215 -10.47 8.21 -10.91
CA THR A 215 -9.06 8.65 -10.89
C THR A 215 -8.49 9.11 -12.23
N ASP A 216 -9.24 8.91 -13.32
CA ASP A 216 -8.95 9.42 -14.66
C ASP A 216 -9.52 10.84 -14.89
N SER A 217 -10.25 11.40 -13.92
CA SER A 217 -10.87 12.73 -14.01
C SER A 217 -10.51 13.58 -12.78
N CYS A 218 -9.42 14.33 -12.87
CA CYS A 218 -8.93 15.12 -11.74
C CYS A 218 -9.82 16.35 -11.45
N PHE A 219 -9.90 16.74 -10.19
CA PHE A 219 -10.52 17.99 -9.78
C PHE A 219 -9.54 19.17 -9.89
N SER A 220 -10.09 20.38 -10.08
CA SER A 220 -9.36 21.63 -9.87
C SER A 220 -8.94 21.81 -8.41
N GLU A 221 -8.10 22.82 -8.14
CA GLU A 221 -7.68 23.16 -6.77
C GLU A 221 -8.81 23.73 -5.90
N GLU A 222 -9.91 24.23 -6.51
CA GLU A 222 -11.07 24.77 -5.78
C GLU A 222 -11.77 23.70 -4.93
N GLU A 223 -11.59 22.43 -5.31
CA GLU A 223 -12.20 21.28 -4.67
C GLU A 223 -11.35 20.65 -3.56
N ILE A 224 -10.23 21.28 -3.19
CA ILE A 224 -9.44 20.87 -2.02
C ILE A 224 -10.26 21.06 -0.73
N PRO A 225 -10.29 20.07 0.20
CA PRO A 225 -9.59 18.78 0.12
C PRO A 225 -10.35 17.71 -0.69
N ARG A 226 -9.57 16.88 -1.39
CA ARG A 226 -10.00 15.72 -2.17
C ARG A 226 -9.46 14.46 -1.51
N PHE A 227 -10.31 13.49 -1.20
CA PHE A 227 -9.89 12.26 -0.54
C PHE A 227 -9.86 11.09 -1.50
N PHE A 228 -8.81 10.27 -1.38
CA PHE A 228 -8.63 9.08 -2.18
C PHE A 228 -9.32 7.87 -1.54
N MET A 229 -10.26 7.30 -2.28
CA MET A 229 -11.20 6.28 -1.81
C MET A 229 -11.18 5.04 -2.71
N ALA A 230 -11.55 3.89 -2.15
CA ALA A 230 -11.72 2.63 -2.89
C ALA A 230 -13.09 2.02 -2.64
N LEU A 231 -13.78 1.59 -3.70
CA LEU A 231 -15.09 0.94 -3.63
C LEU A 231 -14.97 -0.56 -3.86
N VAL A 232 -15.67 -1.32 -3.01
CA VAL A 232 -15.79 -2.77 -3.12
C VAL A 232 -17.23 -3.20 -2.91
N ILE A 233 -17.61 -4.33 -3.50
CA ILE A 233 -18.97 -4.87 -3.44
C ILE A 233 -18.92 -6.33 -2.97
N ALA A 234 -19.83 -6.67 -2.07
CA ALA A 234 -20.24 -8.03 -1.79
C ALA A 234 -21.47 -8.32 -2.67
N PRO A 235 -21.37 -9.22 -3.67
CA PRO A 235 -22.37 -9.34 -4.72
C PRO A 235 -23.65 -10.10 -4.32
N GLY A 236 -23.75 -10.59 -3.07
CA GLY A 236 -24.87 -11.43 -2.63
C GLY A 236 -24.77 -12.88 -3.15
N PRO A 237 -25.85 -13.68 -3.02
CA PRO A 237 -27.15 -13.30 -2.47
C PRO A 237 -27.20 -13.28 -0.93
N ASP A 238 -26.32 -14.00 -0.23
CA ASP A 238 -26.35 -14.12 1.25
C ASP A 238 -26.00 -12.81 1.96
N PHE A 239 -25.10 -12.04 1.37
CA PHE A 239 -24.69 -10.73 1.85
C PHE A 239 -24.45 -9.80 0.66
N SER A 240 -25.38 -8.87 0.44
CA SER A 240 -25.30 -7.85 -0.61
C SER A 240 -25.05 -6.51 0.05
N ASP A 241 -23.83 -5.98 -0.11
CA ASP A 241 -23.43 -4.71 0.51
C ASP A 241 -22.30 -4.05 -0.29
N TYR A 242 -22.17 -2.74 -0.14
CA TYR A 242 -21.02 -1.99 -0.64
C TYR A 242 -20.13 -1.55 0.51
N HIS A 243 -18.85 -1.35 0.23
CA HIS A 243 -17.94 -0.87 1.26
C HIS A 243 -16.86 0.04 0.70
N TRP A 244 -16.45 1.01 1.52
CA TRP A 244 -15.49 2.04 1.15
C TRP A 244 -14.27 2.05 2.08
N TYR A 245 -13.12 2.31 1.48
CA TYR A 245 -11.85 2.57 2.15
C TYR A 245 -11.36 3.97 1.81
N ARG A 246 -10.52 4.56 2.66
CA ARG A 246 -9.80 5.82 2.40
C ARG A 246 -8.33 5.71 2.75
N GLN A 247 -7.48 6.29 1.92
CA GLN A 247 -6.06 6.37 2.19
C GLN A 247 -5.75 7.42 3.26
N CYS A 248 -4.91 7.06 4.22
CA CYS A 248 -4.45 7.87 5.34
C CYS A 248 -3.10 8.55 5.02
N SER A 249 -2.71 9.50 5.86
CA SER A 249 -1.47 10.29 5.73
C SER A 249 -0.19 9.44 5.77
N ASP A 250 -0.22 8.30 6.44
CA ASP A 250 0.85 7.30 6.49
C ASP A 250 0.94 6.42 5.23
N GLY A 251 0.00 6.59 4.27
CA GLY A 251 -0.07 5.80 3.04
C GLY A 251 -0.86 4.49 3.18
N ASN A 252 -1.21 4.08 4.39
CA ASN A 252 -2.09 2.94 4.64
C ASN A 252 -3.55 3.32 4.36
N TRP A 253 -4.43 2.33 4.39
CA TRP A 253 -5.85 2.51 4.21
C TRP A 253 -6.60 2.17 5.49
N ALA A 254 -7.65 2.92 5.73
CA ALA A 254 -8.57 2.68 6.83
C ALA A 254 -9.98 2.54 6.31
N HIS A 255 -10.82 1.92 7.11
CA HIS A 255 -12.24 1.80 6.83
C HIS A 255 -13.09 1.73 8.09
N LYS A 256 -14.39 1.93 7.92
CA LYS A 256 -15.39 1.82 8.99
C LYS A 256 -16.57 0.94 8.55
N PRO A 257 -16.58 -0.35 8.90
CA PRO A 257 -17.66 -1.26 8.52
C PRO A 257 -18.97 -0.90 9.25
N GLY A 258 -19.89 -0.22 8.56
CA GLY A 258 -21.18 0.18 9.12
C GLY A 258 -21.08 0.88 10.48
N GLN A 259 -21.77 0.32 11.47
CA GLN A 259 -21.82 0.84 12.85
C GLN A 259 -20.63 0.41 13.73
N THR A 260 -19.70 -0.38 13.20
CA THR A 260 -18.53 -0.88 13.96
C THR A 260 -17.40 0.16 13.99
N ALA A 261 -16.35 -0.13 14.78
CA ALA A 261 -15.19 0.75 14.89
C ALA A 261 -14.46 0.93 13.55
N ALA A 262 -14.06 2.17 13.25
CA ALA A 262 -13.08 2.45 12.23
C ALA A 262 -11.73 1.82 12.63
N ARG A 263 -11.06 1.22 11.64
CA ARG A 263 -9.80 0.49 11.83
C ARG A 263 -8.90 0.57 10.59
N LEU A 264 -7.62 0.31 10.80
CA LEU A 264 -6.57 0.24 9.76
C LEU A 264 -6.38 -1.18 9.21
N THR A 265 -7.06 -2.16 9.79
CA THR A 265 -6.84 -3.58 9.50
C THR A 265 -7.94 -4.21 8.66
N ASP A 266 -7.55 -5.17 7.83
CA ASP A 266 -8.41 -6.00 6.99
C ASP A 266 -9.14 -7.07 7.84
N ASN A 267 -9.91 -7.96 7.19
CA ASN A 267 -10.66 -9.01 7.91
C ASN A 267 -9.76 -10.13 8.48
N SER A 268 -8.49 -10.16 8.10
CA SER A 268 -7.44 -11.02 8.66
C SER A 268 -6.59 -10.29 9.73
N ASN A 269 -7.01 -9.11 10.19
CA ASN A 269 -6.30 -8.26 11.14
C ASN A 269 -4.93 -7.74 10.66
N ARG A 270 -4.71 -7.64 9.34
CA ARG A 270 -3.47 -7.09 8.76
C ARG A 270 -3.69 -5.64 8.33
N ILE A 271 -2.67 -4.80 8.46
CA ILE A 271 -2.73 -3.41 8.00
C ILE A 271 -3.06 -3.37 6.50
N ILE A 272 -4.04 -2.55 6.11
CA ILE A 272 -4.46 -2.43 4.73
C ILE A 272 -3.50 -1.48 4.00
N THR A 273 -2.71 -2.00 3.08
CA THR A 273 -1.80 -1.21 2.23
C THR A 273 -2.41 -0.92 0.85
N ASP A 274 -3.27 -1.82 0.38
CA ASP A 274 -4.09 -1.65 -0.82
C ASP A 274 -5.42 -2.43 -0.67
N PRO A 275 -6.57 -1.76 -0.71
CA PRO A 275 -7.88 -2.40 -0.67
C PRO A 275 -8.12 -3.41 -1.80
N SER A 276 -7.44 -3.29 -2.95
CA SER A 276 -7.67 -4.17 -4.11
C SER A 276 -7.23 -5.61 -3.86
N VAL A 277 -6.23 -5.81 -2.99
CA VAL A 277 -5.63 -7.10 -2.67
C VAL A 277 -5.75 -7.50 -1.19
N ALA A 278 -6.34 -6.64 -0.34
CA ALA A 278 -6.55 -6.92 1.08
C ALA A 278 -7.58 -8.04 1.31
N ASP A 279 -7.57 -8.64 2.50
CA ASP A 279 -8.67 -9.51 2.91
C ASP A 279 -9.92 -8.68 3.24
N ARG A 280 -10.80 -8.61 2.25
CA ARG A 280 -12.06 -7.89 2.33
C ARG A 280 -13.21 -8.77 2.83
N GLY A 281 -12.96 -10.01 3.24
CA GLY A 281 -13.99 -11.01 3.55
C GLY A 281 -15.06 -11.09 2.44
N PRO A 282 -16.32 -10.79 2.73
CA PRO A 282 -17.41 -10.99 1.76
C PRO A 282 -17.40 -10.01 0.58
N TYR A 283 -16.66 -8.89 0.65
CA TYR A 283 -16.59 -7.93 -0.46
C TYR A 283 -15.57 -8.40 -1.49
N THR A 284 -15.97 -9.28 -2.41
CA THR A 284 -15.09 -9.92 -3.38
C THR A 284 -14.85 -9.07 -4.63
N GLU A 285 -15.78 -8.20 -5.01
CA GLU A 285 -15.67 -7.38 -6.23
C GLU A 285 -14.97 -6.06 -5.93
N PHE A 286 -13.91 -5.74 -6.69
CA PHE A 286 -13.19 -4.47 -6.59
C PHE A 286 -13.63 -3.55 -7.73
N CYS A 287 -14.26 -2.42 -7.41
CA CYS A 287 -14.88 -1.55 -8.41
C CYS A 287 -13.94 -0.43 -8.90
N GLY A 288 -12.88 -0.15 -8.15
CA GLY A 288 -11.88 0.85 -8.47
C GLY A 288 -11.71 1.92 -7.41
N TYR A 289 -10.81 2.85 -7.71
CA TYR A 289 -10.53 4.00 -6.88
C TYR A 289 -11.26 5.25 -7.38
N MET A 290 -11.55 6.16 -6.45
CA MET A 290 -12.27 7.40 -6.70
C MET A 290 -11.72 8.53 -5.84
N LEU A 291 -12.04 9.76 -6.22
CA LEU A 291 -11.75 10.98 -5.48
C LEU A 291 -13.06 11.59 -4.99
N SER A 292 -13.16 11.90 -3.71
CA SER A 292 -14.26 12.70 -3.16
C SER A 292 -13.82 14.14 -2.93
N PRO A 293 -14.49 15.15 -3.51
CA PRO A 293 -14.05 16.54 -3.41
C PRO A 293 -14.62 17.26 -2.17
N LYS A 294 -14.22 18.53 -1.99
CA LYS A 294 -14.79 19.42 -0.98
C LYS A 294 -16.29 19.66 -1.18
N SER A 295 -16.77 19.73 -2.42
CA SER A 295 -18.17 20.00 -2.75
C SER A 295 -19.09 18.78 -2.69
N LEU A 296 -18.59 17.61 -2.28
CA LEU A 296 -19.36 16.36 -2.22
C LEU A 296 -20.69 16.54 -1.48
N LYS A 297 -21.79 16.24 -2.16
CA LYS A 297 -23.16 16.20 -1.62
C LYS A 297 -23.37 14.90 -0.86
N ILE A 298 -22.85 14.82 0.35
CA ILE A 298 -23.02 13.64 1.18
C ILE A 298 -24.20 13.81 2.14
N PHE A 299 -25.15 12.88 2.05
CA PHE A 299 -26.25 12.77 2.98
C PHE A 299 -26.46 11.33 3.38
#